data_AF-A0AAV9I1J1-F1
#
_entry.id   AF-A0AAV9I1J1-F1
#
_cell.length_a   1.000
_cell.length_b   1.000
_cell.length_c   1.000
_cell.angle_alpha   90.00
_cell.angle_beta   90.00
_cell.angle_gamma   90.00
#
_symmetry.space_group_name_H-M   'P 1'
#
loop_
_entity.id
_entity.type
_entity.pdbx_description
1 polymer ?
#
loop_
_entity_poly.entity_id
_entity_poly.type
_entity_poly.pdbx_seq_one_letter_code
_entity_poly.pdbx_strand_id
1 'polypeptide(L)'
;YREVIKDLAVQHSALEHEVNDLKKQLAPLPNSSRWGNLNLLPRAGVGRESDIQHQREISESHKKYKAEIERAQAHVEKLQDSNKHLRQRIAEQEQNMRMQTIKFAQELDKAKSQGPLKITKVSDNEIQNQWKQLCFLVRQFVDNHLPRSLHFRAVEKSWARSSYAPMVLRAEFRHHLQSPMFCPVFLESLIWHCLYFEVFYPGAKSWAGRIGAKFIKQSQSILGKINTYLCGLDTRIAQFHDWRASSAAFIRQAAYNPATLEEAVVAGLSGVMESLVPPINSSAGTKSASQIQCDILEISHAAMELDSVLRISRADLKVFMTTMDKAPSNPKPFEFGFDFDHNLMQLTNTLPILESSLGVPDVVGLAISPGIVKYGTADGTRYDQWRVLAKLQAMSSAQ
;
A
#
# COMPACT_ATOMS: atom_id res chain seq x y z
N TYR A 1 -13.23 15.39 9.66
CA TYR A 1 -14.04 16.63 9.76
C TYR A 1 -15.30 16.60 8.93
N ARG A 2 -15.26 16.31 7.62
CA ARG A 2 -16.49 16.27 6.79
C ARG A 2 -17.52 15.24 7.28
N GLU A 3 -17.10 14.02 7.65
CA GLU A 3 -18.00 13.02 8.24
C GLU A 3 -18.53 13.46 9.61
N VAL A 4 -17.68 14.00 10.47
CA VAL A 4 -18.10 14.57 11.78
C VAL A 4 -19.14 15.68 11.61
N ILE A 5 -19.02 16.54 10.58
CA ILE A 5 -20.02 17.59 10.29
C ILE A 5 -21.36 17.00 9.85
N LYS A 6 -21.35 15.90 9.08
CA LYS A 6 -22.58 15.19 8.70
C LYS A 6 -23.25 14.58 9.93
N ASP A 7 -22.49 13.90 10.77
CA ASP A 7 -23.01 13.28 11.99
C ASP A 7 -23.61 14.33 12.94
N LEU A 8 -22.93 15.46 13.14
CA LEU A 8 -23.43 16.58 13.93
C LEU A 8 -24.69 17.20 13.33
N ALA A 9 -24.81 17.29 12.00
CA ALA A 9 -26.00 17.80 11.33
C ALA A 9 -27.21 16.85 11.48
N VAL A 10 -26.97 15.54 11.42
CA VAL A 10 -28.00 14.52 11.69
C VAL A 10 -28.47 14.59 13.14
N GLN A 11 -27.54 14.68 14.10
CA GLN A 11 -27.86 14.84 15.52
C GLN A 11 -28.65 16.14 15.79
N HIS A 12 -28.23 17.25 15.18
CA HIS A 12 -28.92 18.54 15.29
C HIS A 12 -30.36 18.45 14.75
N SER A 13 -30.57 17.84 13.57
CA SER A 13 -31.90 17.63 13.00
C SER A 13 -32.79 16.73 13.86
N ALA A 14 -32.23 15.70 14.48
CA ALA A 14 -32.97 14.79 15.36
C ALA A 14 -33.44 15.51 16.65
N LEU A 15 -32.55 16.29 17.26
CA LEU A 15 -32.86 17.09 18.45
C LEU A 15 -33.87 18.21 18.16
N GLU A 16 -33.79 18.86 17.00
CA GLU A 16 -34.80 19.85 16.61
C GLU A 16 -36.19 19.22 16.45
N HIS A 17 -36.26 17.99 15.90
CA HIS A 17 -37.51 17.26 15.80
C HIS A 17 -38.06 16.90 17.20
N GLU A 18 -37.20 16.41 18.10
CA GLU A 18 -37.56 16.08 19.48
C GLU A 18 -38.06 17.31 20.25
N VAL A 19 -37.36 18.45 20.14
CA VAL A 19 -37.79 19.73 20.74
C VAL A 19 -39.16 20.16 20.19
N ASN A 20 -39.39 19.99 18.89
CA ASN A 20 -40.68 20.34 18.29
C ASN A 20 -41.81 19.41 18.75
N ASP A 21 -41.54 18.13 18.94
CA ASP A 21 -42.54 17.18 19.46
C ASP A 21 -42.84 17.41 20.94
N LEU A 22 -41.82 17.70 21.76
CA LEU A 22 -42.00 18.11 23.15
C LEU A 22 -42.81 19.42 23.24
N LYS A 23 -42.56 20.40 22.36
CA LYS A 23 -43.37 21.63 22.28
C LYS A 23 -44.83 21.35 21.92
N LYS A 24 -45.11 20.37 21.04
CA LYS A 24 -46.49 19.95 20.73
C LYS A 24 -47.16 19.29 21.93
N GLN A 25 -46.43 18.49 22.71
CA GLN A 25 -46.94 17.86 23.93
C GLN A 25 -47.16 18.88 25.07
N LEU A 26 -46.34 19.92 25.12
CA LEU A 26 -46.46 21.03 26.08
C LEU A 26 -47.51 22.08 25.65
N ALA A 27 -47.98 22.02 24.40
CA ALA A 27 -49.03 22.91 23.94
C ALA A 27 -50.30 22.64 24.76
N PRO A 28 -50.98 23.69 25.26
CA PRO A 28 -52.17 23.50 26.07
C PRO A 28 -53.18 22.66 25.30
N LEU A 29 -53.62 21.53 25.88
CA LEU A 29 -54.74 20.77 25.36
C LEU A 29 -55.89 21.75 25.11
N PRO A 30 -56.43 21.85 23.87
CA PRO A 30 -57.57 22.71 23.61
C PRO A 30 -58.72 22.23 24.48
N ASN A 31 -59.06 23.03 25.50
CA ASN A 31 -60.20 22.85 26.40
C ASN A 31 -60.19 21.59 27.30
N SER A 32 -59.39 21.58 28.38
CA SER A 32 -59.81 20.85 29.59
C SER A 32 -61.01 21.52 30.30
N SER A 33 -61.40 22.72 29.85
CA SER A 33 -62.65 23.43 30.19
C SER A 33 -63.92 22.64 29.85
N ARG A 34 -63.83 21.54 29.09
CA ARG A 34 -65.00 20.70 28.75
C ARG A 34 -65.42 19.74 29.87
N TRP A 35 -64.59 19.53 30.90
CA TRP A 35 -64.96 18.75 32.09
C TRP A 35 -65.47 19.61 33.26
N GLY A 36 -65.40 20.94 33.16
CA GLY A 36 -65.81 21.85 34.23
C GLY A 36 -67.32 22.15 34.35
N ASN A 37 -68.16 21.60 33.47
CA ASN A 37 -69.60 21.95 33.40
C ASN A 37 -70.55 20.75 33.50
N LEU A 38 -70.16 19.67 34.17
CA LEU A 38 -71.10 18.65 34.63
C LEU A 38 -71.33 18.83 36.14
N ASN A 39 -72.35 19.64 36.46
CA ASN A 39 -72.97 19.68 37.77
C ASN A 39 -73.53 18.29 38.12
N LEU A 40 -72.74 17.50 38.83
CA LEU A 40 -73.24 16.37 39.61
C LEU A 40 -72.90 16.61 41.08
N LEU A 41 -73.94 16.43 41.88
CA LEU A 41 -74.11 16.70 43.31
C LEU A 41 -72.88 16.41 44.20
N PRO A 42 -72.78 17.08 45.37
CA PRO A 42 -71.69 16.86 46.31
C PRO A 42 -71.81 15.48 46.97
N ARG A 43 -71.12 14.49 46.41
CA ARG A 43 -70.84 13.23 47.12
C ARG A 43 -69.57 13.43 47.95
N ALA A 44 -69.75 13.31 49.26
CA ALA A 44 -68.73 13.54 50.27
C ALA A 44 -67.43 12.74 50.02
N GLY A 45 -66.29 13.44 50.07
CA GLY A 45 -65.12 12.96 50.81
C GLY A 45 -63.92 12.41 50.05
N VAL A 46 -64.01 11.98 48.78
CA VAL A 46 -62.89 11.21 48.16
C VAL A 46 -62.32 11.82 46.86
N GLY A 47 -63.03 12.74 46.21
CA GLY A 47 -62.62 13.28 44.89
C GLY A 47 -61.63 14.45 44.90
N ARG A 48 -61.69 15.35 45.89
CA ARG A 48 -60.85 16.57 45.95
C ARG A 48 -59.36 16.27 46.14
N GLU A 49 -59.01 15.21 46.86
CA GLU A 49 -57.62 14.79 47.03
C GLU A 49 -57.03 14.32 45.69
N SER A 50 -57.84 13.59 44.88
CA SER A 50 -57.40 13.07 43.58
C SER A 50 -57.18 14.17 42.54
N ASP A 51 -58.02 15.22 42.57
CA ASP A 51 -57.86 16.38 41.68
C ASP A 51 -56.61 17.19 42.03
N ILE A 52 -56.35 17.42 43.33
CA ILE A 52 -55.15 18.11 43.80
C ILE A 52 -53.88 17.30 43.45
N GLN A 53 -53.93 15.98 43.61
CA GLN A 53 -52.83 15.08 43.24
C GLN A 53 -52.57 15.12 41.73
N HIS A 54 -53.61 15.05 40.90
CA HIS A 54 -53.50 15.12 39.45
C HIS A 54 -52.93 16.47 38.98
N GLN A 55 -53.33 17.59 39.61
CA GLN A 55 -52.79 18.91 39.29
C GLN A 55 -51.33 19.09 39.68
N ARG A 56 -50.87 18.43 40.75
CA ARG A 56 -49.45 18.37 41.13
C ARG A 56 -48.66 17.55 40.12
N GLU A 57 -49.15 16.38 39.71
CA GLU A 57 -48.50 15.53 38.70
C GLU A 57 -48.37 16.24 37.35
N ILE A 58 -49.39 16.99 36.93
CA ILE A 58 -49.34 17.83 35.72
C ILE A 58 -48.28 18.93 35.87
N SER A 59 -48.23 19.63 37.00
CA SER A 59 -47.27 20.70 37.27
C SER A 59 -45.83 20.19 37.31
N GLU A 60 -45.59 19.03 37.93
CA GLU A 60 -44.28 18.37 37.97
C GLU A 60 -43.85 17.89 36.58
N SER A 61 -44.77 17.29 35.82
CA SER A 61 -44.52 16.89 34.43
C SER A 61 -44.18 18.10 33.56
N HIS A 62 -44.91 19.22 33.71
CA HIS A 62 -44.64 20.47 33.01
C HIS A 62 -43.25 21.04 33.34
N LYS A 63 -42.85 21.03 34.61
CA LYS A 63 -41.51 21.46 35.04
C LYS A 63 -40.43 20.57 34.45
N LYS A 64 -40.64 19.26 34.43
CA LYS A 64 -39.71 18.29 33.86
C LYS A 64 -39.52 18.51 32.36
N TYR A 65 -40.60 18.61 31.60
CA TYR A 65 -40.52 18.86 30.14
C TYR A 65 -39.90 20.21 29.81
N LYS A 66 -40.19 21.25 30.60
CA LYS A 66 -39.55 22.55 30.42
C LYS A 66 -38.03 22.47 30.59
N ALA A 67 -37.56 21.77 31.64
CA ALA A 67 -36.13 21.57 31.87
C ALA A 67 -35.47 20.73 30.77
N GLU A 68 -36.17 19.72 30.22
CA GLU A 68 -35.68 18.94 29.09
C GLU A 68 -35.56 19.77 27.80
N ILE A 69 -36.54 20.64 27.52
CA ILE A 69 -36.49 21.59 26.39
C ILE A 69 -35.30 22.54 26.53
N GLU A 70 -35.09 23.13 27.72
CA GLU A 70 -33.97 24.05 27.96
C GLU A 70 -32.61 23.35 27.78
N ARG A 71 -32.47 22.09 28.25
CA ARG A 71 -31.25 21.29 28.02
C ARG A 71 -31.03 20.97 26.55
N ALA A 72 -32.09 20.58 25.84
CA ALA A 72 -32.01 20.26 24.42
C ALA A 72 -31.64 21.50 23.59
N GLN A 73 -32.21 22.67 23.92
CA GLN A 73 -31.87 23.95 23.28
C GLN A 73 -30.40 24.34 23.51
N ALA A 74 -29.91 24.25 24.75
CA ALA A 74 -28.51 24.51 25.05
C ALA A 74 -27.57 23.54 24.32
N HIS A 75 -28.00 22.28 24.14
CA HIS A 75 -27.23 21.30 23.38
C HIS A 75 -27.20 21.61 21.88
N VAL A 76 -28.33 22.02 21.30
CA VAL A 76 -28.43 22.49 19.91
C VAL A 76 -27.52 23.68 19.65
N GLU A 77 -27.52 24.68 20.53
CA GLU A 77 -26.64 25.86 20.40
C GLU A 77 -25.16 25.48 20.43
N LYS A 78 -24.76 24.61 21.37
CA LYS A 78 -23.39 24.07 21.44
C LYS A 78 -22.99 23.31 20.18
N LEU A 79 -23.90 22.52 19.60
CA LEU A 79 -23.66 21.80 18.34
C LEU A 79 -23.52 22.77 17.16
N GLN A 80 -24.34 23.82 17.11
CA GLN A 80 -24.25 24.86 16.08
C GLN A 80 -22.90 25.59 16.12
N ASP A 81 -22.45 25.99 17.31
CA ASP A 81 -21.13 26.63 17.49
C ASP A 81 -19.98 25.70 17.10
N SER A 82 -20.05 24.43 17.49
CA SER A 82 -19.06 23.43 17.10
C SER A 82 -19.02 23.23 15.59
N ASN A 83 -20.18 23.15 14.94
CA ASN A 83 -20.28 23.01 13.48
C ASN A 83 -19.70 24.23 12.76
N LYS A 84 -20.00 25.45 13.25
CA LYS A 84 -19.44 26.70 12.73
C LYS A 84 -17.91 26.71 12.83
N HIS A 85 -17.36 26.36 13.99
CA HIS A 85 -15.91 26.29 14.19
C HIS A 85 -15.25 25.24 13.27
N LEU A 86 -15.86 24.06 13.13
CA LEU A 86 -15.32 23.01 12.26
C LEU A 86 -15.34 23.41 10.78
N ARG A 87 -16.39 24.08 10.32
CA ARG A 87 -16.46 24.63 8.95
C ARG A 87 -15.38 25.66 8.69
N GLN A 88 -15.16 26.57 9.63
CA GLN A 88 -14.07 27.56 9.53
C GLN A 88 -12.71 26.88 9.43
N ARG A 89 -12.43 25.89 10.28
CA ARG A 89 -11.17 25.14 10.28
C ARG A 89 -10.96 24.34 9.00
N ILE A 90 -12.02 23.79 8.38
CA ILE A 90 -11.95 23.19 7.04
C ILE A 90 -11.58 24.25 6.01
N ALA A 91 -12.25 25.41 6.00
CA ALA A 91 -11.97 26.47 5.04
C ALA A 91 -10.52 26.97 5.13
N GLU A 92 -10.01 27.15 6.35
CA GLU A 92 -8.60 27.51 6.62
C GLU A 92 -7.64 26.43 6.11
N GLN A 93 -7.93 25.15 6.37
CA GLN A 93 -7.11 24.05 5.86
C GLN A 93 -7.16 23.95 4.33
N GLU A 94 -8.32 24.15 3.71
CA GLU A 94 -8.47 24.17 2.25
C GLU A 94 -7.70 25.34 1.62
N GLN A 95 -7.76 26.52 2.22
CA GLN A 95 -6.98 27.68 1.79
C GLN A 95 -5.47 27.43 1.93
N ASN A 96 -5.03 26.86 3.06
CA ASN A 96 -3.62 26.52 3.27
C ASN A 96 -3.13 25.47 2.25
N MET A 97 -3.93 24.43 1.98
CA MET A 97 -3.60 23.45 0.93
C MET A 97 -3.54 24.08 -0.46
N ARG A 98 -4.45 25.01 -0.80
CA ARG A 98 -4.39 25.75 -2.07
C ARG A 98 -3.12 26.58 -2.17
N MET A 99 -2.76 27.30 -1.12
CA MET A 99 -1.51 28.09 -1.07
C MET A 99 -0.27 27.21 -1.21
N GLN A 100 -0.22 26.07 -0.52
CA GLN A 100 0.87 25.11 -0.66
C GLN A 100 0.93 24.51 -2.07
N THR A 101 -0.21 24.23 -2.69
CA THR A 101 -0.29 23.72 -4.07
C THR A 101 0.26 24.75 -5.06
N ILE A 102 -0.11 26.02 -4.92
CA ILE A 102 0.40 27.12 -5.75
C ILE A 102 1.91 27.27 -5.57
N LYS A 103 2.39 27.30 -4.31
CA LYS A 103 3.81 27.43 -4.01
C LYS A 103 4.61 26.26 -4.59
N PHE A 104 4.12 25.04 -4.43
CA PHE A 104 4.74 23.84 -4.99
C PHE A 104 4.76 23.88 -6.53
N ALA A 105 3.68 24.31 -7.17
CA ALA A 105 3.65 24.49 -8.63
C ALA A 105 4.70 25.52 -9.10
N GLN A 106 4.83 26.65 -8.40
CA GLN A 106 5.85 27.66 -8.69
C GLN A 106 7.27 27.13 -8.49
N GLU A 107 7.53 26.38 -7.42
CA GLU A 107 8.83 25.74 -7.18
C GLU A 107 9.15 24.69 -8.25
N LEU A 108 8.16 23.90 -8.67
CA LEU A 108 8.29 22.94 -9.75
C LEU A 108 8.61 23.62 -11.08
N ASP A 109 7.93 24.72 -11.40
CA ASP A 109 8.19 25.48 -12.64
C ASP A 109 9.55 26.20 -12.60
N LYS A 110 9.94 26.74 -11.44
CA LYS A 110 11.30 27.26 -11.24
C LYS A 110 12.35 26.16 -11.43
N ALA A 111 12.16 24.99 -10.84
CA ALA A 111 13.07 23.86 -10.99
C ALA A 111 13.18 23.39 -12.45
N LYS A 112 12.06 23.37 -13.20
CA LYS A 112 12.07 23.11 -14.65
C LYS A 112 12.82 24.19 -15.44
N SER A 113 12.75 25.44 -15.01
CA SER A 113 13.39 26.58 -15.69
C SER A 113 14.91 26.68 -15.44
N GLN A 114 15.41 26.13 -14.33
CA GLN A 114 16.84 26.13 -13.96
C GLN A 114 17.69 25.13 -14.76
N GLY A 115 17.15 24.60 -15.85
CA GLY A 115 17.74 23.59 -16.71
C GLY A 115 16.83 22.37 -16.77
N PRO A 116 16.89 21.58 -17.84
CA PRO A 116 16.12 20.35 -17.91
C PRO A 116 16.53 19.49 -16.71
N LEU A 117 15.60 19.23 -15.79
CA LEU A 117 15.67 18.05 -14.92
C LEU A 117 16.05 16.92 -15.87
N LYS A 118 17.30 16.44 -15.81
CA LYS A 118 17.83 15.49 -16.79
C LYS A 118 17.00 14.22 -16.64
N ILE A 119 15.93 14.10 -17.43
CA ILE A 119 15.27 12.85 -17.68
C ILE A 119 16.30 12.06 -18.48
N THR A 120 17.05 11.23 -17.77
CA THR A 120 18.10 10.43 -18.38
C THR A 120 17.42 9.48 -19.34
N LYS A 121 17.63 9.66 -20.64
CA LYS A 121 17.22 8.69 -21.64
C LYS A 121 18.14 7.49 -21.49
N VAL A 122 17.71 6.51 -20.69
CA VAL A 122 18.46 5.27 -20.49
C VAL A 122 18.07 4.30 -21.60
N SER A 123 19.08 3.74 -22.28
CA SER A 123 18.86 2.76 -23.34
C SER A 123 18.43 1.42 -22.75
N ASP A 124 17.72 0.60 -23.53
CA ASP A 124 17.30 -0.72 -23.08
C ASP A 124 18.50 -1.62 -22.78
N ASN A 125 19.59 -1.49 -23.54
CA ASN A 125 20.83 -2.23 -23.31
C ASN A 125 21.44 -1.89 -21.94
N GLU A 126 21.38 -0.62 -21.54
CA GLU A 126 21.87 -0.18 -20.23
C GLU A 126 21.05 -0.80 -19.09
N ILE A 127 19.71 -0.78 -19.20
CA ILE A 127 18.82 -1.44 -18.23
C ILE A 127 19.11 -2.95 -18.17
N GLN A 128 19.26 -3.59 -19.33
CA GLN A 128 19.58 -5.02 -19.40
C GLN A 128 20.94 -5.36 -18.80
N ASN A 129 21.95 -4.51 -18.99
CA ASN A 129 23.28 -4.70 -18.43
C ASN A 129 23.26 -4.53 -16.90
N GLN A 130 22.57 -3.51 -16.38
CA GLN A 130 22.37 -3.34 -14.94
C GLN A 130 21.61 -4.52 -14.32
N TRP A 131 20.58 -5.03 -15.01
CA TRP A 131 19.86 -6.22 -14.56
C TRP A 131 20.76 -7.47 -14.53
N LYS A 132 21.54 -7.71 -15.59
CA LYS A 132 22.50 -8.81 -15.66
C LYS A 132 23.55 -8.73 -14.56
N GLN A 133 24.05 -7.53 -14.27
CA GLN A 133 24.98 -7.29 -13.18
C GLN A 133 24.34 -7.64 -11.83
N LEU A 134 23.10 -7.20 -11.59
CA LEU A 134 22.38 -7.56 -10.37
C LEU A 134 22.15 -9.08 -10.25
N CYS A 135 21.79 -9.77 -11.34
CA CYS A 135 21.72 -11.24 -11.36
C CYS A 135 23.06 -11.89 -11.02
N PHE A 136 24.16 -11.35 -11.56
CA PHE A 136 25.49 -11.86 -11.27
C PHE A 136 25.85 -11.70 -9.78
N LEU A 137 25.62 -10.51 -9.21
CA LEU A 137 25.90 -10.23 -7.80
C LEU A 137 25.11 -11.15 -6.86
N VAL A 138 23.80 -11.34 -7.12
CA VAL A 138 22.96 -12.23 -6.31
C VAL A 138 23.47 -13.68 -6.37
N ARG A 139 23.80 -14.19 -7.56
CA ARG A 139 24.34 -15.55 -7.72
C ARG A 139 25.68 -15.72 -7.04
N GLN A 140 26.59 -14.77 -7.26
CA GLN A 140 27.89 -14.74 -6.62
C GLN A 140 27.76 -14.73 -5.09
N PHE A 141 26.81 -13.97 -4.53
CA PHE A 141 26.55 -13.95 -3.10
C PHE A 141 26.11 -15.31 -2.58
N VAL A 142 25.14 -15.96 -3.26
CA VAL A 142 24.67 -17.30 -2.89
C VAL A 142 25.82 -18.30 -2.93
N ASP A 143 26.59 -18.32 -4.02
CA ASP A 143 27.70 -19.26 -4.21
C ASP A 143 28.83 -19.07 -3.20
N ASN A 144 29.09 -17.82 -2.80
CA ASN A 144 30.19 -17.49 -1.91
C ASN A 144 29.84 -17.64 -0.43
N HIS A 145 28.62 -17.29 -0.02
CA HIS A 145 28.31 -17.08 1.39
C HIS A 145 27.27 -18.03 1.95
N LEU A 146 26.49 -18.69 1.08
CA LEU A 146 25.42 -19.56 1.54
C LEU A 146 25.78 -21.04 1.38
N PRO A 147 25.27 -21.90 2.27
CA PRO A 147 25.53 -23.33 2.17
C PRO A 147 24.80 -23.91 0.95
N ARG A 148 25.45 -24.87 0.29
CA ARG A 148 24.83 -25.60 -0.82
C ARG A 148 23.67 -26.50 -0.38
N SER A 149 23.54 -26.80 0.91
CA SER A 149 22.43 -27.59 1.44
C SER A 149 22.11 -27.13 2.86
N LEU A 150 20.83 -27.08 3.19
CA LEU A 150 20.33 -26.64 4.48
C LEU A 150 19.57 -27.77 5.19
N HIS A 151 19.89 -27.96 6.48
CA HIS A 151 19.13 -28.89 7.31
C HIS A 151 17.81 -28.24 7.73
N PHE A 152 16.68 -28.77 7.24
CA PHE A 152 15.35 -28.18 7.44
C PHE A 152 15.04 -27.81 8.90
N ARG A 153 15.36 -28.67 9.88
CA ARG A 153 15.12 -28.35 11.31
C ARG A 153 15.90 -27.12 11.82
N ALA A 154 17.09 -26.87 11.29
CA ALA A 154 17.89 -25.70 11.66
C ALA A 154 17.28 -24.44 11.05
N VAL A 155 16.86 -24.53 9.79
CA VAL A 155 16.13 -23.48 9.06
C VAL A 155 14.81 -23.16 9.73
N GLU A 156 14.00 -24.17 10.08
CA GLU A 156 12.69 -24.00 10.72
C GLU A 156 12.81 -23.21 12.02
N LYS A 157 13.78 -23.56 12.87
CA LYS A 157 14.00 -22.86 14.14
C LYS A 157 14.49 -21.41 13.94
N SER A 158 15.37 -21.19 12.96
CA SER A 158 15.95 -19.87 12.69
C SER A 158 14.94 -18.93 12.01
N TRP A 159 14.21 -19.46 11.03
CA TRP A 159 13.38 -18.66 10.12
C TRP A 159 11.91 -18.61 10.51
N ALA A 160 11.44 -19.40 11.49
CA ALA A 160 10.06 -19.32 11.99
C ALA A 160 9.65 -17.91 12.48
N ARG A 161 10.63 -17.06 12.84
CA ARG A 161 10.39 -15.67 13.27
C ARG A 161 10.51 -14.66 12.14
N SER A 162 10.95 -15.08 10.96
CA SER A 162 11.09 -14.19 9.79
C SER A 162 9.72 -13.96 9.14
N SER A 163 9.55 -12.80 8.49
CA SER A 163 8.40 -12.55 7.61
C SER A 163 8.31 -13.51 6.42
N TYR A 164 9.38 -14.28 6.18
CA TYR A 164 9.54 -15.24 5.08
C TYR A 164 9.24 -16.69 5.51
N ALA A 165 8.93 -16.93 6.78
CA ALA A 165 8.54 -18.25 7.30
C ALA A 165 7.46 -18.96 6.45
N PRO A 166 6.41 -18.28 5.96
CA PRO A 166 5.37 -18.94 5.16
C PRO A 166 5.84 -19.51 3.82
N MET A 167 6.96 -19.04 3.27
CA MET A 167 7.57 -19.61 2.06
C MET A 167 8.36 -20.85 2.40
N VAL A 168 9.22 -20.74 3.41
CA VAL A 168 10.30 -21.69 3.68
C VAL A 168 9.76 -22.93 4.40
N LEU A 169 8.73 -22.75 5.23
CA LEU A 169 8.13 -23.82 6.01
C LEU A 169 7.12 -24.67 5.22
N ARG A 170 6.91 -24.41 3.92
CA ARG A 170 6.07 -25.30 3.11
C ARG A 170 6.78 -26.64 2.92
N ALA A 171 6.02 -27.72 3.10
CA ALA A 171 6.53 -29.09 3.00
C ALA A 171 7.22 -29.36 1.65
N GLU A 172 6.70 -28.75 0.57
CA GLU A 172 7.19 -28.87 -0.81
C GLU A 172 8.65 -28.39 -0.97
N PHE A 173 9.13 -27.44 -0.17
CA PHE A 173 10.51 -26.92 -0.27
C PHE A 173 11.51 -27.65 0.62
N ARG A 174 11.05 -28.56 1.48
CA ARG A 174 11.93 -29.31 2.37
C ARG A 174 12.98 -30.11 1.59
N HIS A 175 12.57 -30.77 0.52
CA HIS A 175 13.48 -31.55 -0.33
C HIS A 175 14.42 -30.65 -1.14
N HIS A 176 13.92 -29.49 -1.60
CA HIS A 176 14.72 -28.51 -2.32
C HIS A 176 15.85 -27.92 -1.45
N LEU A 177 15.55 -27.58 -0.20
CA LEU A 177 16.53 -27.07 0.76
C LEU A 177 17.64 -28.07 1.11
N GLN A 178 17.33 -29.37 1.11
CA GLN A 178 18.30 -30.41 1.42
C GLN A 178 19.19 -30.78 0.22
N SER A 179 18.75 -30.47 -1.01
CA SER A 179 19.50 -30.83 -2.21
C SER A 179 20.61 -29.83 -2.52
N PRO A 180 21.86 -30.28 -2.71
CA PRO A 180 22.98 -29.46 -3.15
C PRO A 180 22.75 -28.69 -4.46
N MET A 181 21.86 -29.22 -5.31
CA MET A 181 21.56 -28.66 -6.63
C MET A 181 20.44 -27.62 -6.58
N PHE A 182 19.40 -27.86 -5.77
CA PHE A 182 18.22 -27.00 -5.71
C PHE A 182 18.32 -25.90 -4.66
N CYS A 183 19.04 -26.13 -3.56
CA CYS A 183 19.14 -25.18 -2.47
C CYS A 183 19.75 -23.83 -2.91
N PRO A 184 20.84 -23.76 -3.70
CA PRO A 184 21.34 -22.48 -4.20
C PRO A 184 20.29 -21.71 -5.02
N VAL A 185 19.54 -22.40 -5.87
CA VAL A 185 18.49 -21.78 -6.71
C VAL A 185 17.32 -21.27 -5.86
N PHE A 186 16.95 -22.02 -4.82
CA PHE A 186 15.93 -21.59 -3.86
C PHE A 186 16.39 -20.38 -3.03
N LEU A 187 17.65 -20.35 -2.63
CA LEU A 187 18.25 -19.22 -1.91
C LEU A 187 18.37 -17.96 -2.79
N GLU A 188 18.73 -18.12 -4.07
CA GLU A 188 18.66 -17.05 -5.07
C GLU A 188 17.23 -16.49 -5.18
N SER A 189 16.22 -17.37 -5.28
CA SER A 189 14.80 -16.98 -5.29
C SER A 189 14.40 -16.18 -4.06
N LEU A 190 14.83 -16.59 -2.87
CA LEU A 190 14.56 -15.88 -1.62
C LEU A 190 15.12 -14.45 -1.65
N ILE A 191 16.37 -14.28 -2.05
CA ILE A 191 17.01 -12.96 -2.15
C ILE A 191 16.24 -12.09 -3.15
N TRP A 192 15.91 -12.63 -4.32
CA TRP A 192 15.14 -11.89 -5.33
C TRP A 192 13.76 -11.47 -4.85
N HIS A 193 13.07 -12.31 -4.09
CA HIS A 193 11.78 -11.92 -3.50
C HIS A 193 11.94 -10.77 -2.50
N CYS A 194 13.02 -10.78 -1.69
CA CYS A 194 13.31 -9.68 -0.79
C CYS A 194 13.55 -8.38 -1.57
N LEU A 195 14.42 -8.44 -2.59
CA LEU A 195 14.69 -7.29 -3.46
C LEU A 195 13.41 -6.81 -4.17
N TYR A 196 12.55 -7.73 -4.61
CA TYR A 196 11.29 -7.36 -5.24
C TYR A 196 10.40 -6.58 -4.26
N PHE A 197 10.15 -7.08 -3.06
CA PHE A 197 9.25 -6.43 -2.10
C PHE A 197 9.84 -5.16 -1.47
N GLU A 198 11.14 -5.17 -1.17
CA GLU A 198 11.81 -4.04 -0.52
C GLU A 198 12.24 -2.97 -1.51
N VAL A 199 12.52 -3.30 -2.77
CA VAL A 199 13.04 -2.36 -3.78
C VAL A 199 12.05 -2.10 -4.91
N PHE A 200 11.71 -3.14 -5.69
CA PHE A 200 11.01 -2.93 -6.96
C PHE A 200 9.49 -2.80 -6.83
N TYR A 201 8.92 -3.22 -5.70
CA TYR A 201 7.48 -3.24 -5.48
C TYR A 201 6.92 -1.80 -5.48
N PRO A 202 5.78 -1.54 -6.14
CA PRO A 202 5.18 -0.19 -6.17
C PRO A 202 4.91 0.46 -4.80
N GLY A 203 4.76 -0.34 -3.74
CA GLY A 203 4.60 0.13 -2.36
C GLY A 203 5.89 0.19 -1.54
N ALA A 204 7.03 -0.17 -2.12
CA ALA A 204 8.33 -0.15 -1.46
C ALA A 204 8.71 1.27 -1.03
N LYS A 205 9.40 1.37 0.11
CA LYS A 205 9.87 2.65 0.67
C LYS A 205 11.35 2.92 0.39
N SER A 206 12.05 1.98 -0.21
CA SER A 206 13.44 2.08 -0.64
C SER A 206 13.69 3.18 -1.67
N TRP A 207 12.68 3.56 -2.45
CA TRP A 207 12.76 4.67 -3.38
C TRP A 207 12.04 5.89 -2.81
N ALA A 208 12.80 6.93 -2.43
CA ALA A 208 12.29 8.19 -1.89
C ALA A 208 11.33 8.06 -0.68
N GLY A 209 11.49 7.00 0.11
CA GLY A 209 10.78 6.82 1.38
C GLY A 209 9.27 6.71 1.23
N ARG A 210 8.55 7.27 2.21
CA ARG A 210 7.08 7.30 2.22
C ARG A 210 6.49 8.17 1.10
N ILE A 211 7.24 9.18 0.63
CA ILE A 211 6.79 10.06 -0.44
C ILE A 211 6.77 9.30 -1.77
N GLY A 212 7.86 8.59 -2.09
CA GLY A 212 7.94 7.75 -3.29
C GLY A 212 6.84 6.70 -3.35
N ALA A 213 6.66 5.92 -2.28
CA ALA A 213 5.59 4.92 -2.18
C ALA A 213 4.18 5.51 -2.43
N LYS A 214 3.87 6.69 -1.84
CA LYS A 214 2.59 7.36 -2.06
C LYS A 214 2.44 7.85 -3.50
N PHE A 215 3.49 8.43 -4.05
CA PHE A 215 3.50 8.92 -5.43
C PHE A 215 3.25 7.78 -6.43
N ILE A 216 3.93 6.64 -6.29
CA ILE A 216 3.74 5.50 -7.17
C ILE A 216 2.30 4.97 -7.07
N LYS A 217 1.78 4.77 -5.86
CA LYS A 217 0.38 4.35 -5.66
C LYS A 217 -0.63 5.31 -6.31
N GLN A 218 -0.43 6.62 -6.17
CA GLN A 218 -1.27 7.62 -6.81
C GLN A 218 -1.14 7.60 -8.33
N SER A 219 0.07 7.47 -8.86
CA SER A 219 0.32 7.38 -10.30
C SER A 219 -0.39 6.18 -10.93
N GLN A 220 -0.36 5.02 -10.27
CA GLN A 220 -1.09 3.82 -10.71
C GLN A 220 -2.60 4.02 -10.68
N SER A 221 -3.13 4.69 -9.65
CA SER A 221 -4.55 5.03 -9.58
C SER A 221 -4.97 5.99 -10.71
N ILE A 222 -4.13 6.98 -11.03
CA ILE A 222 -4.37 7.91 -12.14
C ILE A 222 -4.33 7.15 -13.47
N LEU A 223 -3.31 6.32 -13.70
CA LEU A 223 -3.19 5.51 -14.90
C LEU A 223 -4.40 4.58 -15.09
N GLY A 224 -4.85 3.93 -14.02
CA GLY A 224 -6.08 3.11 -14.04
C GLY A 224 -7.29 3.91 -14.51
N LYS A 225 -7.48 5.14 -14.00
CA LYS A 225 -8.56 6.03 -14.44
C LYS A 225 -8.40 6.49 -15.89
N ILE A 226 -7.19 6.79 -16.34
CA ILE A 226 -6.93 7.13 -17.75
C ILE A 226 -7.32 5.93 -18.64
N ASN A 227 -6.89 4.73 -18.27
CA ASN A 227 -7.21 3.52 -19.03
C ASN A 227 -8.70 3.16 -18.99
N THR A 228 -9.44 3.48 -17.92
CA THR A 228 -10.88 3.19 -17.84
C THR A 228 -11.75 4.22 -18.56
N TYR A 229 -11.42 5.52 -18.43
CA TYR A 229 -12.32 6.60 -18.87
C TYR A 229 -11.88 7.29 -20.17
N LEU A 230 -10.64 7.08 -20.63
CA LEU A 230 -10.04 7.83 -21.73
C LEU A 230 -9.44 6.90 -22.81
N CYS A 231 -9.98 5.69 -22.96
CA CYS A 231 -9.57 4.72 -23.99
C CYS A 231 -9.41 5.39 -25.37
N GLY A 232 -8.27 5.14 -26.04
CA GLY A 232 -8.01 5.61 -27.41
C GLY A 232 -7.35 6.99 -27.54
N LEU A 233 -6.96 7.64 -26.44
CA LEU A 233 -6.23 8.91 -26.45
C LEU A 233 -4.75 8.72 -26.10
N ASP A 234 -3.96 8.17 -27.03
CA ASP A 234 -2.52 7.92 -26.87
C ASP A 234 -1.74 9.15 -26.38
N THR A 235 -2.17 10.34 -26.80
CA THR A 235 -1.59 11.63 -26.38
C THR A 235 -1.68 11.86 -24.88
N ARG A 236 -2.76 11.43 -24.21
CA ARG A 236 -2.93 11.58 -22.76
C ARG A 236 -2.10 10.59 -21.98
N ILE A 237 -1.91 9.38 -22.50
CA ILE A 237 -1.03 8.36 -21.90
C ILE A 237 0.42 8.88 -21.93
N ALA A 238 0.86 9.41 -23.07
CA ALA A 238 2.19 10.01 -23.19
C ALA A 238 2.38 11.19 -22.21
N GLN A 239 1.43 12.13 -22.15
CA GLN A 239 1.47 13.24 -21.20
C GLN A 239 1.52 12.77 -19.73
N PHE A 240 0.78 11.72 -19.39
CA PHE A 240 0.82 11.13 -18.06
C PHE A 240 2.21 10.57 -17.73
N HIS A 241 2.82 9.82 -18.64
CA HIS A 241 4.13 9.24 -18.38
C HIS A 241 5.26 10.29 -18.36
N ASP A 242 5.15 11.36 -19.15
CA ASP A 242 6.03 12.52 -19.07
C ASP A 242 5.91 13.22 -17.71
N TRP A 243 4.69 13.46 -17.24
CA TRP A 243 4.44 13.99 -15.89
C TRP A 243 5.02 13.07 -14.82
N ARG A 244 4.74 11.76 -14.91
CA ARG A 244 5.23 10.75 -13.94
C ARG A 244 6.75 10.74 -13.87
N ALA A 245 7.43 10.66 -15.02
CA ALA A 245 8.88 10.63 -15.12
C ALA A 245 9.52 11.91 -14.55
N SER A 246 8.97 13.07 -14.90
CA SER A 246 9.44 14.38 -14.42
C SER A 246 9.27 14.53 -12.91
N SER A 247 8.10 14.13 -12.38
CA SER A 247 7.83 14.15 -10.94
C SER A 247 8.70 13.14 -10.19
N ALA A 248 8.95 11.96 -10.76
CA ALA A 248 9.86 10.98 -10.16
C ALA A 248 11.30 11.52 -10.08
N ALA A 249 11.79 12.18 -11.12
CA ALA A 249 13.10 12.82 -11.12
C ALA A 249 13.20 13.94 -10.06
N PHE A 250 12.15 14.77 -9.93
CA PHE A 250 12.07 15.79 -8.90
C PHE A 250 12.05 15.19 -7.49
N ILE A 251 11.21 14.17 -7.26
CA ILE A 251 11.14 13.45 -5.98
C ILE A 251 12.49 12.84 -5.63
N ARG A 252 13.20 12.23 -6.59
CA ARG A 252 14.55 11.71 -6.39
C ARG A 252 15.46 12.82 -5.87
N GLN A 253 15.48 14.00 -6.48
CA GLN A 253 16.33 15.11 -6.05
C GLN A 253 15.93 15.70 -4.70
N ALA A 254 14.63 15.89 -4.46
CA ALA A 254 14.11 16.51 -3.24
C ALA A 254 14.16 15.59 -2.01
N ALA A 255 14.04 14.28 -2.22
CA ALA A 255 14.04 13.28 -1.15
C ALA A 255 15.40 12.60 -0.96
N TYR A 256 16.45 13.02 -1.69
CA TYR A 256 17.77 12.39 -1.59
C TYR A 256 18.45 12.73 -0.26
N ASN A 257 18.28 11.86 0.72
CA ASN A 257 19.23 11.69 1.80
C ASN A 257 19.76 10.25 1.73
N PRO A 258 20.89 10.02 1.03
CA PRO A 258 21.38 8.68 0.71
C PRO A 258 21.59 7.85 1.98
N ALA A 259 22.16 8.44 3.02
CA ALA A 259 22.48 7.75 4.28
C ALA A 259 21.25 7.10 4.93
N THR A 260 20.15 7.84 5.10
CA THR A 260 18.96 7.31 5.80
C THR A 260 18.16 6.28 5.01
N LEU A 261 18.23 6.34 3.67
CA LEU A 261 17.46 5.44 2.80
C LEU A 261 18.22 4.13 2.60
N GLU A 262 19.54 4.23 2.42
CA GLU A 262 20.45 3.09 2.36
C GLU A 262 20.42 2.33 3.68
N GLU A 263 20.54 3.00 4.83
CA GLU A 263 20.47 2.34 6.14
C GLU A 263 19.19 1.51 6.35
N ALA A 264 18.03 2.00 5.91
CA ALA A 264 16.77 1.28 6.10
C ALA A 264 16.63 0.05 5.18
N VAL A 265 17.04 0.18 3.91
CA VAL A 265 17.01 -0.92 2.94
C VAL A 265 18.04 -1.98 3.28
N VAL A 266 19.23 -1.53 3.69
CA VAL A 266 20.32 -2.39 4.14
C VAL A 266 19.93 -3.09 5.43
N ALA A 267 19.33 -2.42 6.41
CA ALA A 267 18.85 -3.08 7.62
C ALA A 267 17.79 -4.15 7.32
N GLY A 268 16.90 -3.89 6.34
CA GLY A 268 15.92 -4.87 5.86
C GLY A 268 16.58 -6.07 5.20
N LEU A 269 17.44 -5.84 4.21
CA LEU A 269 18.13 -6.90 3.46
C LEU A 269 19.15 -7.65 4.30
N SER A 270 19.96 -6.97 5.12
CA SER A 270 20.85 -7.57 6.11
C SER A 270 20.06 -8.41 7.10
N GLY A 271 18.95 -7.93 7.66
CA GLY A 271 18.13 -8.73 8.58
C GLY A 271 17.62 -10.03 7.96
N VAL A 272 17.28 -10.02 6.67
CA VAL A 272 16.89 -11.24 5.95
C VAL A 272 18.09 -12.11 5.63
N MET A 273 19.13 -11.55 5.04
CA MET A 273 20.30 -12.33 4.60
C MET A 273 21.10 -12.89 5.78
N GLU A 274 21.21 -12.16 6.89
CA GLU A 274 21.75 -12.68 8.17
C GLU A 274 20.89 -13.80 8.73
N SER A 275 19.56 -13.75 8.55
CA SER A 275 18.70 -14.88 8.93
C SER A 275 18.94 -16.09 8.02
N LEU A 276 19.17 -15.86 6.72
CA LEU A 276 19.40 -16.91 5.71
C LEU A 276 20.75 -17.61 5.89
N VAL A 277 21.77 -16.89 6.36
CA VAL A 277 23.06 -17.46 6.78
C VAL A 277 22.80 -18.22 8.08
N PRO A 278 22.84 -19.56 8.10
CA PRO A 278 22.74 -20.27 9.37
C PRO A 278 23.88 -19.78 10.28
N PRO A 279 23.76 -19.91 11.61
CA PRO A 279 24.92 -19.86 12.49
C PRO A 279 25.80 -21.08 12.18
N ILE A 280 26.47 -21.07 11.03
CA ILE A 280 27.41 -22.10 10.62
C ILE A 280 28.62 -21.85 11.51
N ASN A 281 28.70 -22.68 12.55
CA ASN A 281 29.83 -22.91 13.46
C ASN A 281 31.06 -22.06 13.17
N SER A 282 31.38 -21.20 14.14
CA SER A 282 32.54 -20.30 14.26
C SER A 282 33.93 -20.99 14.17
N SER A 283 34.05 -22.19 13.59
CA SER A 283 35.21 -23.06 13.72
C SER A 283 35.90 -23.45 12.41
N ALA A 284 35.42 -23.05 11.22
CA ALA A 284 36.14 -23.35 9.98
C ALA A 284 36.02 -22.22 8.95
N GLY A 285 37.02 -21.35 8.91
CA GLY A 285 37.29 -20.48 7.76
C GLY A 285 36.30 -19.32 7.57
N THR A 286 35.97 -18.61 8.65
CA THR A 286 35.15 -17.40 8.65
C THR A 286 35.63 -16.43 7.56
N LYS A 287 34.91 -16.38 6.43
CA LYS A 287 34.84 -15.16 5.64
C LYS A 287 34.37 -14.07 6.61
N SER A 288 35.10 -12.96 6.66
CA SER A 288 34.81 -11.89 7.61
C SER A 288 33.35 -11.46 7.46
N ALA A 289 32.59 -11.34 8.54
CA ALA A 289 31.22 -10.81 8.51
C ALA A 289 31.14 -9.46 7.78
N SER A 290 32.25 -8.72 7.73
CA SER A 290 32.40 -7.52 6.92
C SER A 290 32.23 -7.77 5.41
N GLN A 291 32.72 -8.89 4.87
CA GLN A 291 32.60 -9.19 3.43
C GLN A 291 31.16 -9.51 3.04
N ILE A 292 30.46 -10.30 3.87
CA ILE A 292 29.03 -10.57 3.67
C ILE A 292 28.29 -9.22 3.63
N GLN A 293 28.52 -8.36 4.64
CA GLN A 293 27.88 -7.05 4.67
C GLN A 293 28.22 -6.17 3.45
N CYS A 294 29.47 -6.18 2.98
CA CYS A 294 29.87 -5.46 1.76
C CYS A 294 29.12 -5.95 0.52
N ASP A 295 28.99 -7.26 0.33
CA ASP A 295 28.29 -7.82 -0.84
C ASP A 295 26.77 -7.55 -0.77
N ILE A 296 26.18 -7.56 0.43
CA ILE A 296 24.77 -7.16 0.65
C ILE A 296 24.57 -5.69 0.29
N LEU A 297 25.46 -4.82 0.73
CA LEU A 297 25.45 -3.39 0.38
C LEU A 297 25.52 -3.23 -1.13
N GLU A 298 26.45 -3.91 -1.80
CA GLU A 298 26.63 -3.84 -3.25
C GLU A 298 25.36 -4.25 -4.00
N ILE A 299 24.73 -5.37 -3.62
CA ILE A 299 23.45 -5.83 -4.20
C ILE A 299 22.35 -4.78 -3.97
N SER A 300 22.26 -4.23 -2.76
CA SER A 300 21.24 -3.25 -2.37
C SER A 300 21.37 -1.97 -3.21
N HIS A 301 22.59 -1.43 -3.32
CA HIS A 301 22.87 -0.25 -4.14
C HIS A 301 22.56 -0.49 -5.62
N ALA A 302 22.99 -1.62 -6.17
CA ALA A 302 22.72 -1.97 -7.56
C ALA A 302 21.20 -2.06 -7.84
N ALA A 303 20.44 -2.66 -6.92
CA ALA A 303 18.98 -2.73 -7.04
C ALA A 303 18.31 -1.36 -6.93
N MET A 304 18.74 -0.51 -5.99
CA MET A 304 18.17 0.83 -5.77
C MET A 304 18.47 1.78 -6.94
N GLU A 305 19.69 1.77 -7.47
CA GLU A 305 20.02 2.58 -8.66
C GLU A 305 19.23 2.13 -9.87
N LEU A 306 19.08 0.81 -10.07
CA LEU A 306 18.24 0.30 -11.13
C LEU A 306 16.77 0.71 -10.96
N ASP A 307 16.15 0.52 -9.79
CA ASP A 307 14.76 0.98 -9.56
C ASP A 307 14.62 2.47 -9.85
N SER A 308 15.60 3.27 -9.41
CA SER A 308 15.64 4.71 -9.71
C SER A 308 15.61 5.00 -11.21
N VAL A 309 16.41 4.27 -12.01
CA VAL A 309 16.39 4.34 -13.48
C VAL A 309 15.01 3.96 -14.04
N LEU A 310 14.39 2.89 -13.54
CA LEU A 310 13.07 2.44 -14.00
C LEU A 310 11.98 3.50 -13.69
N ARG A 311 12.06 4.17 -12.53
CA ARG A 311 11.07 5.14 -12.04
C ARG A 311 11.11 6.46 -12.79
N ILE A 312 12.32 6.94 -13.13
CA ILE A 312 12.50 8.22 -13.85
C ILE A 312 12.37 8.08 -15.37
N SER A 313 12.31 6.86 -15.89
CA SER A 313 12.10 6.62 -17.32
C SER A 313 10.74 7.12 -17.78
N ARG A 314 10.64 7.59 -19.04
CA ARG A 314 9.34 7.86 -19.67
C ARG A 314 8.60 6.58 -20.02
N ALA A 315 9.31 5.51 -20.35
CA ALA A 315 8.69 4.22 -20.58
C ALA A 315 8.10 3.66 -19.28
N ASP A 316 6.99 2.92 -19.37
CA ASP A 316 6.43 2.20 -18.23
C ASP A 316 7.19 0.88 -18.07
N LEU A 317 8.13 0.86 -17.12
CA LEU A 317 8.93 -0.31 -16.80
C LEU A 317 8.35 -1.00 -15.57
N LYS A 318 8.02 -2.27 -15.70
CA LYS A 318 7.47 -3.09 -14.61
C LYS A 318 8.36 -4.29 -14.37
N VAL A 319 8.80 -4.41 -13.11
CA VAL A 319 9.39 -5.64 -12.60
C VAL A 319 8.25 -6.56 -12.20
N PHE A 320 8.32 -7.82 -12.59
CA PHE A 320 7.29 -8.82 -12.29
C PHE A 320 7.90 -10.12 -11.79
N MET A 321 7.23 -10.77 -10.85
CA MET A 321 7.67 -12.05 -10.28
C MET A 321 6.63 -13.17 -10.46
N THR A 322 5.51 -12.87 -11.12
CA THR A 322 4.41 -13.79 -11.48
C THR A 322 3.80 -13.35 -12.84
N THR A 323 2.82 -14.09 -13.36
CA THR A 323 2.08 -13.72 -14.57
C THR A 323 1.40 -12.35 -14.42
N MET A 324 1.51 -11.49 -15.45
CA MET A 324 0.97 -10.12 -15.45
C MET A 324 -0.54 -10.02 -15.24
N ASP A 325 -1.28 -11.04 -15.66
CA ASP A 325 -2.75 -11.06 -15.63
C ASP A 325 -3.33 -11.42 -14.24
N LYS A 326 -2.47 -11.88 -13.33
CA LYS A 326 -2.81 -12.27 -11.96
C LYS A 326 -1.97 -11.48 -10.95
N ALA A 327 -1.99 -10.14 -11.04
CA ALA A 327 -1.56 -9.32 -9.92
C ALA A 327 -2.79 -9.07 -9.02
N PRO A 328 -3.13 -9.95 -8.05
CA PRO A 328 -4.19 -9.63 -7.12
C PRO A 328 -3.85 -8.31 -6.42
N SER A 329 -4.87 -7.57 -6.04
CA SER A 329 -4.76 -6.32 -5.27
C SER A 329 -3.96 -6.47 -3.97
N ASN A 330 -3.78 -7.72 -3.52
CA ASN A 330 -2.75 -8.15 -2.58
C ASN A 330 -1.96 -9.31 -3.22
N PRO A 331 -0.80 -9.07 -3.87
CA PRO A 331 0.08 -10.16 -4.29
C PRO A 331 0.40 -11.00 -3.05
N LYS A 332 -0.03 -12.27 -3.06
CA LYS A 332 0.46 -13.19 -2.04
C LYS A 332 1.97 -13.28 -2.26
N PRO A 333 2.79 -13.03 -1.24
CA PRO A 333 4.19 -13.35 -1.37
C PRO A 333 4.26 -14.86 -1.68
N PHE A 334 4.94 -15.21 -2.77
CA PHE A 334 5.18 -16.60 -3.17
C PHE A 334 3.95 -17.34 -3.74
N GLU A 335 3.42 -16.85 -4.86
CA GLU A 335 2.50 -17.64 -5.70
C GLU A 335 3.31 -18.65 -6.53
N PHE A 336 3.01 -19.93 -6.32
CA PHE A 336 3.54 -21.04 -7.11
C PHE A 336 2.39 -21.70 -7.86
N GLY A 337 2.72 -22.53 -8.85
CA GLY A 337 1.70 -23.25 -9.59
C GLY A 337 0.98 -22.39 -10.63
N PHE A 338 1.61 -21.33 -11.13
CA PHE A 338 1.07 -20.52 -12.23
C PHE A 338 1.58 -21.00 -13.58
N ASP A 339 0.82 -20.68 -14.62
CA ASP A 339 1.07 -21.15 -15.98
C ASP A 339 2.39 -20.58 -16.53
N PHE A 340 3.17 -21.43 -17.19
CA PHE A 340 4.43 -21.00 -17.82
C PHE A 340 4.15 -20.22 -19.11
N ASP A 341 4.67 -19.00 -19.22
CA ASP A 341 4.58 -18.18 -20.43
C ASP A 341 5.96 -18.02 -21.08
N HIS A 342 6.17 -18.66 -22.23
CA HIS A 342 7.40 -18.59 -23.00
C HIS A 342 7.84 -17.17 -23.39
N ASN A 343 6.90 -16.24 -23.55
CA ASN A 343 7.21 -14.87 -23.93
C ASN A 343 7.84 -14.13 -22.76
N LEU A 344 7.33 -14.38 -21.55
CA LEU A 344 7.72 -13.67 -20.32
C LEU A 344 8.80 -14.41 -19.51
N MET A 345 8.94 -15.72 -19.70
CA MET A 345 9.69 -16.59 -18.81
C MET A 345 10.74 -17.43 -19.54
N GLN A 346 11.78 -17.79 -18.81
CA GLN A 346 12.83 -18.69 -19.24
C GLN A 346 13.05 -19.75 -18.16
N LEU A 347 13.07 -21.02 -18.57
CA LEU A 347 13.44 -22.11 -17.67
C LEU A 347 14.94 -22.07 -17.39
N THR A 348 15.32 -22.30 -16.15
CA THR A 348 16.72 -22.39 -15.76
C THR A 348 17.28 -23.77 -16.13
N ASN A 349 18.25 -23.79 -17.05
CA ASN A 349 18.93 -24.99 -17.56
C ASN A 349 19.99 -25.57 -16.60
N THR A 350 20.15 -25.02 -15.39
CA THR A 350 21.25 -25.42 -14.49
C THR A 350 21.05 -26.76 -13.82
N LEU A 351 19.88 -27.36 -13.98
CA LEU A 351 19.63 -28.74 -13.58
C LEU A 351 19.72 -29.61 -14.82
N PRO A 352 20.36 -30.79 -14.74
CA PRO A 352 20.14 -31.83 -15.72
C PRO A 352 18.66 -32.19 -15.62
N ILE A 353 17.85 -31.49 -16.40
CA ILE A 353 16.52 -31.93 -16.78
C ILE A 353 16.84 -33.28 -17.40
N LEU A 354 16.53 -34.38 -16.68
CA LEU A 354 16.36 -35.67 -17.33
C LEU A 354 15.59 -35.33 -18.59
N GLU A 355 16.18 -35.60 -19.75
CA GLU A 355 15.61 -35.32 -21.07
C GLU A 355 14.29 -36.09 -21.19
N SER A 356 13.27 -35.60 -20.48
CA SER A 356 11.90 -35.94 -20.67
C SER A 356 11.58 -35.25 -21.97
N SER A 357 11.63 -36.04 -23.02
CA SER A 357 11.12 -35.81 -24.37
C SER A 357 9.62 -35.47 -24.42
N LEU A 358 9.08 -34.87 -23.35
CA LEU A 358 7.68 -34.70 -23.03
C LEU A 358 7.42 -33.25 -22.64
N GLY A 359 7.29 -32.39 -23.66
CA GLY A 359 6.60 -31.11 -23.55
C GLY A 359 7.32 -30.00 -22.79
N VAL A 360 6.89 -28.77 -23.09
CA VAL A 360 7.17 -27.62 -22.24
C VAL A 360 6.42 -27.84 -20.93
N PRO A 361 7.03 -27.57 -19.76
CA PRO A 361 6.30 -27.61 -18.50
C PRO A 361 5.17 -26.56 -18.49
N ASP A 362 3.94 -27.01 -18.28
CA ASP A 362 2.77 -26.14 -18.23
C ASP A 362 2.75 -25.24 -16.98
N VAL A 363 3.46 -25.64 -15.91
CA VAL A 363 3.35 -25.03 -14.58
C VAL A 363 4.71 -24.67 -13.97
N VAL A 364 4.80 -23.44 -13.45
CA VAL A 364 5.96 -22.93 -12.70
C VAL A 364 5.88 -23.37 -11.24
N GLY A 365 6.88 -24.14 -10.80
CA GLY A 365 7.04 -24.57 -9.42
C GLY A 365 7.78 -23.56 -8.55
N LEU A 366 8.69 -22.77 -9.14
CA LEU A 366 9.46 -21.74 -8.43
C LEU A 366 9.88 -20.61 -9.38
N ALA A 367 9.57 -19.35 -9.04
CA ALA A 367 10.15 -18.18 -9.67
C ALA A 367 11.51 -17.88 -9.02
N ILE A 368 12.59 -17.91 -9.80
CA ILE A 368 13.97 -17.75 -9.35
C ILE A 368 14.36 -16.28 -9.34
N SER A 369 14.20 -15.59 -10.47
CA SER A 369 14.47 -14.16 -10.57
C SER A 369 13.35 -13.47 -11.34
N PRO A 370 13.00 -12.22 -10.99
CA PRO A 370 11.94 -11.51 -11.66
C PRO A 370 12.29 -11.19 -13.12
N GLY A 371 11.28 -10.81 -13.88
CA GLY A 371 11.45 -10.25 -15.22
C GLY A 371 11.21 -8.74 -15.25
N ILE A 372 11.56 -8.12 -16.37
CA ILE A 372 11.27 -6.71 -16.67
C ILE A 372 10.51 -6.66 -17.99
N VAL A 373 9.33 -6.05 -17.97
CA VAL A 373 8.65 -5.59 -19.18
C VAL A 373 8.74 -4.08 -19.31
N LYS A 374 8.68 -3.62 -20.55
CA LYS A 374 8.63 -2.21 -20.92
C LYS A 374 7.42 -1.97 -21.80
N TYR A 375 6.62 -0.97 -21.46
CA TYR A 375 5.61 -0.40 -22.35
C TYR A 375 6.08 0.98 -22.82
N GLY A 376 5.88 1.23 -24.11
CA GLY A 376 6.32 2.48 -24.74
C GLY A 376 7.83 2.55 -25.02
N THR A 377 8.21 3.55 -25.80
CA THR A 377 9.59 3.85 -26.18
C THR A 377 10.29 4.67 -25.10
N ALA A 378 11.62 4.77 -25.18
CA ALA A 378 12.39 5.65 -24.29
C ALA A 378 12.06 7.14 -24.46
N ASP A 379 11.45 7.51 -25.59
CA ASP A 379 11.01 8.88 -25.89
C ASP A 379 9.65 9.22 -25.29
N GLY A 380 8.94 8.22 -24.75
CA GLY A 380 7.62 8.38 -24.15
C GLY A 380 6.47 8.28 -25.14
N THR A 381 6.56 7.34 -26.09
CA THR A 381 5.55 7.12 -27.14
C THR A 381 5.22 5.62 -27.29
N ARG A 382 4.16 5.25 -28.02
CA ARG A 382 3.79 3.86 -28.35
C ARG A 382 3.54 2.93 -27.15
N TYR A 383 2.76 3.40 -26.16
CA TYR A 383 2.43 2.62 -24.95
C TYR A 383 1.47 1.45 -25.20
N ASP A 384 0.89 1.37 -26.41
CA ASP A 384 0.19 0.19 -26.94
C ASP A 384 1.12 -1.01 -27.13
N GLN A 385 2.43 -0.77 -27.21
CA GLN A 385 3.43 -1.79 -27.44
C GLN A 385 4.19 -2.11 -26.17
N TRP A 386 4.47 -3.39 -25.99
CA TRP A 386 5.29 -3.88 -24.91
C TRP A 386 6.41 -4.79 -25.42
N ARG A 387 7.49 -4.87 -24.66
CA ARG A 387 8.58 -5.81 -24.88
C ARG A 387 9.15 -6.30 -23.57
N VAL A 388 9.69 -7.51 -23.59
CA VAL A 388 10.44 -8.06 -22.46
C VAL A 388 11.89 -7.61 -22.55
N LEU A 389 12.37 -6.94 -21.51
CA LEU A 389 13.79 -6.58 -21.38
C LEU A 389 14.57 -7.68 -20.68
N ALA A 390 13.96 -8.31 -19.69
CA ALA A 390 14.50 -9.47 -18.99
C ALA A 390 13.38 -10.48 -18.74
N LYS A 391 13.60 -11.73 -19.10
CA LYS A 391 12.65 -12.82 -18.81
C LYS A 391 12.76 -13.21 -17.34
N LEU A 392 11.62 -13.50 -16.74
CA LEU A 392 11.55 -14.13 -15.43
C LEU A 392 12.20 -15.52 -15.52
N GLN A 393 13.11 -15.83 -14.61
CA GLN A 393 13.70 -17.16 -14.54
C GLN A 393 12.83 -18.04 -13.66
N ALA A 394 12.48 -19.21 -14.15
CA ALA A 394 11.59 -20.14 -13.48
C ALA A 394 12.19 -21.56 -13.45
N MET A 395 11.72 -22.32 -12.48
CA MET A 395 11.85 -23.76 -12.41
C MET A 395 10.46 -24.37 -12.50
N SER A 396 10.32 -25.41 -13.31
CA SER A 396 9.09 -26.19 -13.39
C SER A 396 8.87 -27.00 -12.12
N SER A 397 7.62 -27.19 -11.71
CA SER A 397 7.31 -28.25 -10.75
C SER A 397 7.52 -29.59 -11.44
N ALA A 398 8.50 -30.38 -11.02
CA ALA A 398 8.52 -31.79 -11.38
C ALA A 398 7.28 -32.45 -10.74
N GLN A 399 6.46 -33.14 -11.55
CA GLN A 399 5.32 -33.91 -11.05
C GLN A 399 5.77 -35.07 -10.16
#